data_AF-A0A096AB46-F1
#
_entry.id   AF-A0A096AB46-F1
#
_cell.length_a   1.000
_cell.length_b   1.000
_cell.length_c   1.000
_cell.angle_alpha   90.00
_cell.angle_beta   90.00
_cell.angle_gamma   90.00
#
_symmetry.space_group_name_H-M   'P 1'
#
loop_
_entity.id
_entity.type
_entity.pdbx_description
1 polymer ?
#
loop_
_entity_poly.entity_id
_entity_poly.type
_entity_poly.pdbx_seq_one_letter_code
_entity_poly.pdbx_strand_id
1 'polypeptide(L)'
;LRAEFFRNIWMVEKARKNFDEDEIELFRKVYSDAKEDGDFDIENVELVADITHYCIKGLEVPFIYGRLGHGLTEESSRPLVAKVVYGALGKSGLK
;
A
#
# COMPACT_ATOMS: atom_id res chain seq x y z
N LEU A 1 -7.73 21.53 -12.20
CA LEU A 1 -8.83 20.60 -12.57
C LEU A 1 -9.83 20.54 -11.42
N ARG A 2 -10.94 21.30 -11.48
CA ARG A 2 -12.05 21.16 -10.53
C ARG A 2 -12.97 20.08 -11.11
N ALA A 3 -12.58 18.82 -10.95
CA ALA A 3 -13.22 17.71 -11.62
C ALA A 3 -14.63 17.49 -11.07
N GLU A 4 -15.63 17.44 -11.95
CA GLU A 4 -17.01 17.04 -11.62
C GLU A 4 -17.10 15.60 -11.08
N PHE A 5 -15.97 14.86 -11.12
CA PHE A 5 -15.76 13.52 -10.59
C PHE A 5 -16.15 13.36 -9.11
N PHE A 6 -15.97 14.41 -8.29
CA PHE A 6 -16.32 14.37 -6.86
C PHE A 6 -17.82 14.58 -6.57
N ARG A 7 -18.65 14.85 -7.58
CA ARG A 7 -20.09 15.08 -7.37
C ARG A 7 -20.88 13.80 -7.11
N ASN A 8 -20.27 12.63 -7.32
CA ASN A 8 -20.91 11.36 -7.03
C ASN A 8 -19.89 10.36 -6.46
N ILE A 9 -19.57 10.53 -5.18
CA ILE A 9 -18.68 9.65 -4.41
C ILE A 9 -19.09 8.18 -4.58
N TRP A 10 -20.41 7.92 -4.60
CA TRP A 10 -20.97 6.58 -4.76
C TRP A 10 -20.64 5.93 -6.11
N MET A 11 -20.67 6.69 -7.21
CA MET A 11 -20.25 6.18 -8.52
C MET A 11 -18.75 5.91 -8.58
N VAL A 12 -17.94 6.77 -7.96
CA VAL A 12 -16.49 6.59 -7.89
C VAL A 12 -16.13 5.35 -7.07
N GLU A 13 -16.77 5.18 -5.92
CA GLU A 13 -16.61 4.01 -5.06
C GLU A 13 -17.02 2.73 -5.81
N LYS A 14 -18.18 2.74 -6.46
CA LYS A 14 -18.65 1.59 -7.25
C LYS A 14 -17.71 1.22 -8.41
N ALA A 15 -17.11 2.22 -9.07
CA ALA A 15 -16.18 1.98 -10.16
C ALA A 15 -14.81 1.47 -9.67
N ARG A 16 -14.40 1.83 -8.45
CA ARG A 16 -13.11 1.43 -7.86
C ARG A 16 -13.19 0.14 -7.04
N LYS A 17 -14.39 -0.27 -6.61
CA LYS A 17 -14.59 -1.43 -5.75
C LYS A 17 -13.86 -2.69 -6.22
N ASN A 18 -13.99 -3.06 -7.50
CA ASN A 18 -13.32 -4.27 -8.01
C ASN A 18 -11.79 -4.12 -7.98
N PHE A 19 -11.25 -2.93 -8.26
CA PHE A 19 -9.82 -2.69 -8.18
C PHE A 19 -9.31 -2.75 -6.74
N ASP A 20 -10.08 -2.19 -5.80
CA ASP A 20 -9.75 -2.27 -4.37
C ASP A 20 -9.76 -3.74 -3.89
N GLU A 21 -10.77 -4.52 -4.30
CA GLU A 21 -10.86 -5.97 -4.00
C GLU A 21 -9.69 -6.75 -4.62
N ASP A 22 -9.39 -6.54 -5.91
CA ASP A 22 -8.27 -7.21 -6.59
C ASP A 22 -6.91 -6.88 -5.95
N GLU A 23 -6.71 -5.63 -5.51
CA GLU A 23 -5.46 -5.20 -4.87
C GLU A 23 -5.31 -5.81 -3.46
N ILE A 24 -6.39 -5.84 -2.67
CA ILE A 24 -6.39 -6.49 -1.35
C ILE A 24 -6.11 -7.99 -1.48
N GLU A 25 -6.74 -8.68 -2.44
CA GLU A 25 -6.51 -10.10 -2.68
C GLU A 25 -5.07 -10.37 -3.13
N LEU A 26 -4.48 -9.47 -3.93
CA LEU A 26 -3.07 -9.55 -4.29
C LEU A 26 -2.17 -9.45 -3.04
N PHE A 27 -2.43 -8.51 -2.13
CA PHE A 27 -1.65 -8.40 -0.89
C PHE A 27 -1.80 -9.63 -0.01
N ARG A 28 -3.03 -10.16 0.15
CA ARG A 28 -3.29 -11.38 0.93
C ARG A 28 -2.48 -12.55 0.40
N LYS A 29 -2.46 -12.74 -0.92
CA LYS A 29 -1.67 -13.80 -1.55
C LYS A 29 -0.18 -13.65 -1.26
N VAL A 30 0.39 -12.49 -1.54
CA VAL A 30 1.83 -12.22 -1.33
C VAL A 30 2.24 -12.39 0.14
N TYR A 31 1.41 -11.91 1.07
CA TYR A 31 1.70 -12.01 2.49
C TYR A 31 1.49 -13.41 3.05
N SER A 32 0.55 -14.18 2.52
CA SER A 32 0.38 -15.59 2.87
C SER A 32 1.60 -16.40 2.44
N ASP A 33 2.01 -16.27 1.18
CA ASP A 33 3.19 -16.97 0.64
C ASP A 33 4.45 -16.63 1.47
N ALA A 34 4.70 -15.34 1.73
CA ALA A 34 5.87 -14.90 2.51
C ALA A 34 5.81 -15.29 3.99
N LYS A 35 4.62 -15.40 4.59
CA LYS A 35 4.43 -15.91 5.95
C LYS A 35 4.72 -17.41 6.01
N GLU A 36 4.25 -18.18 5.04
CA GLU A 36 4.48 -19.63 4.94
C GLU A 36 5.97 -19.94 4.75
N ASP A 37 6.68 -19.12 3.97
CA ASP A 37 8.13 -19.21 3.76
C ASP A 37 8.95 -18.74 4.98
N GLY A 38 8.31 -18.11 5.97
CA GLY A 38 8.97 -17.56 7.16
C GLY A 38 9.73 -16.25 6.93
N ASP A 39 9.52 -15.62 5.76
CA ASP A 39 10.14 -14.35 5.40
C ASP A 39 9.52 -13.17 6.17
N PHE A 40 8.21 -13.19 6.40
CA PHE A 40 7.45 -12.17 7.12
C PHE A 40 6.79 -12.71 8.39
N ASP A 41 6.87 -11.93 9.47
CA ASP A 41 6.21 -12.22 10.75
C ASP A 41 4.87 -11.46 10.83
N ILE A 42 3.82 -12.06 10.23
CA ILE A 42 2.48 -11.47 10.13
C ILE A 42 1.47 -12.38 10.86
N GLU A 43 0.85 -11.88 11.94
CA GLU A 43 -0.14 -12.65 12.68
C GLU A 43 -1.43 -12.85 11.88
N ASN A 44 -2.04 -11.74 11.41
CA ASN A 44 -3.28 -11.71 10.66
C ASN A 44 -3.06 -11.10 9.27
N VAL A 45 -2.99 -11.94 8.24
CA VAL A 45 -2.74 -11.54 6.85
C VAL A 45 -3.87 -10.65 6.30
N GLU A 46 -5.12 -10.99 6.58
CA GLU A 46 -6.30 -10.23 6.12
C GLU A 46 -6.24 -8.78 6.60
N LEU A 47 -6.03 -8.61 7.91
CA LEU A 47 -5.97 -7.28 8.53
C LEU A 47 -4.78 -6.46 7.99
N VAL A 48 -3.60 -7.08 7.85
CA VAL A 48 -2.40 -6.38 7.38
C VAL A 48 -2.52 -5.99 5.90
N ALA A 49 -3.15 -6.82 5.07
CA ALA A 49 -3.46 -6.50 3.68
C ALA A 49 -4.43 -5.30 3.58
N ASP A 50 -5.52 -5.30 4.36
CA ASP A 50 -6.48 -4.19 4.40
C ASP A 50 -5.80 -2.88 4.83
N ILE A 51 -5.01 -2.92 5.91
CA ILE A 51 -4.25 -1.75 6.39
C ILE A 51 -3.32 -1.24 5.29
N THR A 52 -2.59 -2.14 4.62
CA THR A 52 -1.64 -1.77 3.57
C THR A 52 -2.33 -1.08 2.41
N HIS A 53 -3.44 -1.65 1.91
CA HIS A 53 -4.24 -1.05 0.84
C HIS A 53 -4.68 0.37 1.20
N TYR A 54 -5.29 0.55 2.38
CA TYR A 54 -5.79 1.88 2.78
C TYR A 54 -4.66 2.88 3.06
N CYS A 55 -3.50 2.43 3.54
CA CYS A 55 -2.31 3.27 3.65
C CYS A 55 -1.85 3.77 2.28
N ILE A 56 -1.70 2.88 1.29
CA ILE A 56 -1.25 3.26 -0.07
C ILE A 56 -2.26 4.22 -0.72
N LYS A 57 -3.55 3.92 -0.62
CA LYS A 57 -4.64 4.79 -1.11
C LYS A 57 -4.60 6.18 -0.49
N GLY A 58 -4.32 6.26 0.82
CA GLY A 58 -4.12 7.53 1.53
C GLY A 58 -2.90 8.34 1.06
N LEU A 59 -1.89 7.67 0.48
CA LEU A 59 -0.67 8.29 -0.03
C LEU A 59 -0.79 8.74 -1.49
N GLU A 60 -1.76 8.24 -2.27
CA GLU A 60 -1.94 8.58 -3.70
C GLU A 60 -1.94 10.09 -3.95
N VAL A 61 -2.79 10.83 -3.22
CA VAL A 61 -2.93 12.28 -3.38
C VAL A 61 -1.63 13.01 -3.00
N PRO A 62 -1.06 12.83 -1.78
CA PRO A 62 0.24 13.39 -1.45
C PRO A 62 1.35 13.05 -2.46
N PHE A 63 1.35 11.84 -3.01
CA PHE A 63 2.33 11.39 -4.00
C PHE A 63 2.18 12.14 -5.34
N ILE A 64 0.97 12.16 -5.92
CA ILE A 64 0.69 12.84 -7.19
C ILE A 64 0.95 14.34 -7.11
N TYR A 65 0.66 14.97 -5.96
CA TYR A 65 0.94 16.40 -5.75
C TYR A 65 2.40 16.71 -5.34
N GLY A 66 3.30 15.72 -5.34
CA GLY A 66 4.71 15.91 -5.01
C GLY A 66 4.96 16.36 -3.56
N ARG A 67 4.04 16.04 -2.64
CA ARG A 67 4.13 16.35 -1.20
C ARG A 67 4.90 15.29 -0.42
N LEU A 68 5.14 14.13 -1.02
CA LEU A 68 5.97 13.05 -0.47
C LEU A 68 7.39 13.15 -1.03
N GLY A 69 8.40 13.01 -0.16
CA GLY A 69 9.79 12.87 -0.57
C GLY A 69 10.35 14.07 -1.37
N HIS A 70 9.90 15.29 -1.08
CA HIS A 70 10.33 16.48 -1.80
C HIS A 70 11.87 16.59 -1.82
N GLY A 71 12.45 16.68 -3.01
CA GLY A 71 13.91 16.75 -3.20
C GLY A 71 14.64 15.40 -3.17
N LEU A 72 13.94 14.27 -3.07
CA LEU A 72 14.51 12.93 -3.16
C LEU A 72 14.34 12.36 -4.58
N THR A 73 15.38 11.69 -5.08
CA THR A 73 15.26 10.85 -6.28
C THR A 73 14.68 9.48 -5.90
N GLU A 74 14.09 8.78 -6.87
CA GLU A 74 13.60 7.41 -6.67
C GLU A 74 14.69 6.47 -6.12
N GLU A 75 15.91 6.60 -6.63
CA GLU A 75 17.08 5.82 -6.19
C GLU A 75 17.40 6.04 -4.71
N SER A 76 17.26 7.28 -4.23
CA SER A 76 17.51 7.63 -2.83
C SER A 76 16.34 7.26 -1.90
N SER A 77 15.09 7.30 -2.41
CA SER A 77 13.89 7.07 -1.60
C SER A 77 13.55 5.60 -1.48
N ARG A 78 13.81 4.79 -2.51
CA ARG A 78 13.50 3.35 -2.53
C ARG A 78 14.06 2.56 -1.34
N PRO A 79 15.34 2.68 -0.92
CA PRO A 79 15.83 1.95 0.24
C PRO A 79 15.19 2.41 1.55
N LEU A 80 14.81 3.70 1.66
CA LEU A 80 14.13 4.24 2.85
C LEU A 80 12.71 3.69 2.96
N VAL A 81 11.97 3.70 1.86
CA VAL A 81 10.61 3.13 1.80
C VAL A 81 10.66 1.62 2.05
N ALA A 82 11.59 0.89 1.42
CA ALA A 82 11.76 -0.54 1.63
C ALA A 82 12.02 -0.86 3.11
N LYS A 83 12.84 -0.07 3.81
CA LYS A 83 13.08 -0.24 5.24
C LYS A 83 11.81 -0.08 6.07
N VAL A 84 10.98 0.91 5.76
CA VAL A 84 9.68 1.12 6.44
C VAL A 84 8.75 -0.06 6.19
N VAL A 85 8.60 -0.47 4.93
CA VAL A 85 7.70 -1.57 4.54
C VAL A 85 8.14 -2.89 5.15
N TYR A 86 9.41 -3.28 4.99
CA TYR A 86 9.90 -4.54 5.54
C TYR A 86 9.92 -4.57 7.07
N GLY A 87 10.15 -3.42 7.71
CA GLY A 87 10.02 -3.29 9.17
C GLY A 87 8.58 -3.53 9.64
N ALA A 88 7.60 -2.99 8.92
CA ALA A 88 6.18 -3.19 9.24
C ALA A 88 5.70 -4.63 8.99
N LEU A 89 6.27 -5.33 8.01
CA LEU A 89 5.95 -6.72 7.70
C LEU A 89 6.77 -7.74 8.51
N GLY A 90 7.59 -7.28 9.47
CA GLY A 90 8.35 -8.17 10.35
C GLY A 90 9.40 -9.00 9.63
N LYS A 91 10.03 -8.47 8.56
CA LYS A 91 11.02 -9.23 7.79
C LYS A 91 12.21 -9.66 8.66
N SER A 92 12.43 -10.97 8.77
CA SER A 92 13.54 -11.55 9.51
C SER A 92 14.88 -11.14 8.90
N GLY A 93 15.79 -10.60 9.73
CA GLY A 93 17.17 -10.28 9.31
C GLY A 93 17.46 -8.82 8.92
N LEU A 94 16.48 -7.90 8.97
CA LEU A 94 16.77 -6.46 9.03
C LEU A 94 17.16 -6.06 10.46
N LYS A 95 18.36 -6.42 10.90
CA LYS A 95 19.01 -5.82 12.07
C LYS A 95 20.13 -4.90 11.63
#